data_AF-A0A9Q7B6U7-F1
#
_entry.id   AF-A0A9Q7B6U7-F1
#
_cell.length_a   1.000
_cell.length_b   1.000
_cell.length_c   1.000
_cell.angle_alpha   90.00
_cell.angle_beta   90.00
_cell.angle_gamma   90.00
#
_symmetry.space_group_name_H-M   'P 1'
#
loop_
_entity.id
_entity.type
_entity.pdbx_description
1 polymer ?
#
loop_
_entity_poly.entity_id
_entity_poly.type
_entity_poly.pdbx_seq_one_letter_code
_entity_poly.pdbx_strand_id
1 'polypeptide(L)'
;MTATPTQSLQADPVAVLHGLHVFTDGCVEPGSGDGGWAYVVYRDGLEISSGCGGVAKTANNAMEIMAVLEAVAWIASNAAEQPVVVWSDSLYAVRGCNAFRQIWKGNGWKKIDANPNVRRRTIAHAELWKALDLKLSQNALIRIDWCKGHFGIDGNERADALADQGRRTIQWQGRRT
;
A
#
# COMPACT_ATOMS: atom_id res chain seq x y z
N MET A 1 -16.55 38.00 25.94
CA MET A 1 -16.40 37.37 24.61
C MET A 1 -14.97 36.90 24.49
N THR A 2 -14.68 35.67 24.91
CA THR A 2 -13.35 35.07 24.90
C THR A 2 -13.23 34.19 23.66
N ALA A 3 -12.44 34.61 22.68
CA ALA A 3 -12.16 33.82 21.50
C ALA A 3 -11.23 32.65 21.86
N THR A 4 -11.70 31.44 21.61
CA THR A 4 -10.92 30.20 21.69
C THR A 4 -9.82 30.23 20.63
N PRO A 5 -8.55 29.92 20.93
CA PRO A 5 -7.55 29.80 19.88
C PRO A 5 -7.79 28.50 19.12
N THR A 6 -8.09 28.63 17.83
CA THR A 6 -8.05 27.51 16.88
C THR A 6 -6.59 27.06 16.76
N GLN A 7 -6.26 25.97 17.43
CA GLN A 7 -4.96 25.33 17.29
C GLN A 7 -4.91 24.68 15.90
N SER A 8 -4.20 25.33 14.98
CA SER A 8 -3.89 24.79 13.67
C SER A 8 -2.93 23.60 13.84
N LEU A 9 -3.42 22.39 13.59
CA LEU A 9 -2.60 21.19 13.44
C LEU A 9 -1.83 21.27 12.11
N GLN A 10 -0.76 22.07 12.09
CA GLN A 10 0.30 21.86 11.13
C GLN A 10 1.21 20.79 11.72
N ALA A 11 1.23 19.61 11.11
CA ALA A 11 2.22 18.60 11.44
C ALA A 11 3.60 19.17 11.08
N ASP A 12 4.50 19.19 12.07
CA ASP A 12 5.88 19.63 11.88
C ASP A 12 6.55 18.77 10.78
N PRO A 13 7.18 19.39 9.76
CA PRO A 13 7.78 18.67 8.63
C PRO A 13 9.04 17.86 9.00
N VAL A 14 9.42 17.79 10.27
CA VAL A 14 10.57 17.02 10.77
C VAL A 14 10.22 16.27 12.06
N ALA A 15 8.99 15.79 12.20
CA ALA A 15 8.73 14.75 13.19
C ALA A 15 9.43 13.47 12.70
N VAL A 16 10.64 13.22 13.22
CA VAL A 16 11.34 11.95 13.01
C VAL A 16 10.34 10.84 13.32
N LEU A 17 10.04 10.02 12.31
CA LEU A 17 9.12 8.90 12.45
C LEU A 17 9.79 7.87 13.37
N HIS A 18 9.50 7.97 14.66
CA HIS A 18 10.00 7.07 15.69
C HIS A 18 9.39 5.68 15.54
N GLY A 19 10.23 4.64 15.67
CA GLY A 19 9.82 3.26 15.47
C GLY A 19 9.92 2.82 14.01
N LEU A 20 9.16 1.78 13.63
CA LEU A 20 9.23 1.17 12.30
C LEU A 20 8.07 1.61 11.42
N HIS A 21 8.40 2.30 10.34
CA HIS A 21 7.45 2.82 9.36
C HIS A 21 7.77 2.23 8.00
N VAL A 22 6.75 1.79 7.28
CA VAL A 22 6.89 1.28 5.91
C VAL A 22 6.00 2.09 5.00
N PHE A 23 6.52 2.68 3.94
CA PHE A 23 5.73 3.37 2.93
C PHE A 23 5.58 2.48 1.71
N THR A 24 4.42 2.53 1.07
CA THR A 24 4.08 1.68 -0.07
C THR A 24 3.40 2.51 -1.15
N ASP A 25 3.77 2.25 -2.41
CA ASP A 25 3.12 2.84 -3.57
C ASP A 25 3.09 1.87 -4.76
N GLY A 26 2.13 2.07 -5.65
CA GLY A 26 2.01 1.37 -6.91
C GLY A 26 1.59 2.30 -8.05
N CYS A 27 2.25 2.16 -9.19
CA CYS A 27 1.98 2.97 -10.38
C CYS A 27 1.72 2.10 -11.61
N VAL A 28 1.03 2.66 -12.60
CA VAL A 28 0.86 2.09 -13.94
C VAL A 28 1.01 3.16 -15.00
N GLU A 29 1.74 2.82 -16.07
CA GLU A 29 1.79 3.62 -17.28
C GLU A 29 0.52 3.41 -18.11
N PRO A 30 -0.32 4.44 -18.34
CA PRO A 30 -1.59 4.27 -19.05
C PRO A 30 -1.43 3.73 -20.48
N GLY A 31 -0.33 4.06 -21.17
CA GLY A 31 -0.08 3.64 -22.54
C GLY A 31 0.31 2.17 -22.67
N SER A 32 1.34 1.72 -21.93
CA SER A 32 1.83 0.34 -22.04
C SER A 32 1.06 -0.64 -21.14
N GLY A 33 0.45 -0.15 -20.07
CA GLY A 33 -0.13 -0.96 -18.99
C GLY A 33 0.94 -1.63 -18.12
N ASP A 34 2.21 -1.25 -18.25
CA ASP A 34 3.26 -1.73 -17.36
C ASP A 34 3.10 -1.01 -16.02
N GLY A 35 3.10 -1.79 -14.95
CA GLY A 35 3.02 -1.29 -13.60
C GLY A 35 4.25 -1.63 -12.78
N GLY A 36 4.41 -0.89 -11.69
CA GLY A 36 5.40 -1.17 -10.67
C GLY A 36 4.82 -1.00 -9.30
N TRP A 37 5.39 -1.72 -8.34
CA TRP A 37 5.05 -1.65 -6.93
C TRP A 37 6.34 -1.44 -6.15
N ALA A 38 6.25 -0.79 -4.99
CA ALA A 38 7.38 -0.66 -4.09
C ALA A 38 6.97 -0.53 -2.63
N TYR A 39 7.93 -0.86 -1.77
CA TYR A 39 7.93 -0.46 -0.37
C TYR A 39 9.30 0.09 0.03
N VAL A 40 9.29 0.96 1.04
CA VAL A 40 10.50 1.46 1.71
C VAL A 40 10.29 1.45 3.21
N VAL A 41 11.29 0.99 3.94
CA VAL A 41 11.26 0.79 5.39
C VAL A 41 12.16 1.81 6.05
N TYR A 42 11.60 2.56 6.98
CA TYR A 42 12.28 3.50 7.84
C TYR A 42 12.28 3.03 9.29
N ARG A 43 13.41 3.19 9.98
CA ARG A 43 13.52 3.07 11.43
C ARG A 43 14.05 4.37 12.00
N ASP A 44 13.26 5.01 12.88
CA ASP A 44 13.64 6.27 13.52
C ASP A 44 14.09 7.33 12.49
N GLY A 45 13.33 7.43 11.39
CA GLY A 45 13.59 8.35 10.27
C GLY A 45 14.70 7.94 9.29
N LEU A 46 15.39 6.82 9.48
CA LEU A 46 16.43 6.33 8.57
C LEU A 46 15.91 5.21 7.67
N GLU A 47 16.12 5.30 6.35
CA GLU A 47 15.83 4.21 5.40
C GLU A 47 16.76 3.02 5.73
N ILE A 48 16.19 1.86 6.04
CA ILE A 48 16.93 0.64 6.38
C ILE A 48 16.72 -0.50 5.36
N SER A 49 15.68 -0.42 4.55
CA SER A 49 15.38 -1.43 3.52
C SER A 49 14.39 -0.88 2.50
N SER A 50 14.39 -1.44 1.30
CA SER A 50 13.40 -1.15 0.28
C SER A 50 13.30 -2.32 -0.70
N GLY A 51 12.17 -2.42 -1.39
CA GLY A 51 11.94 -3.41 -2.43
C GLY A 51 11.01 -2.85 -3.49
N CYS A 52 11.24 -3.22 -4.75
CA CYS A 52 10.36 -2.86 -5.86
C CYS A 52 10.33 -3.96 -6.92
N GLY A 53 9.28 -3.96 -7.74
CA GLY A 53 9.14 -4.88 -8.85
C GLY A 53 8.23 -4.34 -9.94
N GLY A 54 8.29 -4.96 -11.11
CA GLY A 54 7.46 -4.61 -12.27
C GLY A 54 6.50 -5.72 -12.64
N VAL A 55 5.32 -5.36 -13.16
CA VAL A 55 4.33 -6.29 -13.70
C VAL A 55 3.77 -5.74 -15.01
N ALA A 56 3.91 -6.49 -16.10
CA ALA A 56 3.34 -6.11 -17.40
C ALA A 56 1.81 -6.26 -17.40
N LYS A 57 1.12 -5.38 -18.14
CA LYS A 57 -0.34 -5.46 -18.38
C LYS A 57 -1.17 -5.57 -17.10
N THR A 58 -0.97 -4.63 -16.18
CA THR A 58 -1.63 -4.59 -14.87
C THR A 58 -2.49 -3.34 -14.69
N ALA A 59 -3.09 -3.17 -13.51
CA ALA A 59 -3.91 -2.03 -13.13
C ALA A 59 -3.34 -1.35 -11.87
N ASN A 60 -3.59 -0.04 -11.71
CA ASN A 60 -3.02 0.75 -10.60
C ASN A 60 -3.34 0.13 -9.24
N ASN A 61 -4.63 -0.14 -8.98
CA ASN A 61 -5.08 -0.77 -7.74
C ASN A 61 -4.41 -2.12 -7.47
N ALA A 62 -4.06 -2.90 -8.52
CA ALA A 62 -3.35 -4.15 -8.34
C ALA A 62 -1.92 -3.93 -7.82
N MET A 63 -1.24 -2.90 -8.33
CA MET A 63 0.11 -2.53 -7.89
C MET A 63 0.10 -1.93 -6.49
N GLU A 64 -0.88 -1.10 -6.16
CA GLU A 64 -1.06 -0.58 -4.79
C GLU A 64 -1.28 -1.73 -3.79
N ILE A 65 -2.14 -2.72 -4.11
CA ILE A 65 -2.34 -3.89 -3.24
C ILE A 65 -1.06 -4.75 -3.16
N MET A 66 -0.37 -4.94 -4.28
CA MET A 66 0.89 -5.69 -4.33
C MET A 66 1.95 -5.04 -3.45
N ALA A 67 2.08 -3.71 -3.49
CA ALA A 67 3.02 -2.95 -2.67
C ALA A 67 2.81 -3.22 -1.17
N VAL A 68 1.55 -3.19 -0.71
CA VAL A 68 1.20 -3.53 0.67
C VAL A 68 1.48 -5.01 0.97
N LEU A 69 1.18 -5.92 0.05
CA LEU A 69 1.43 -7.35 0.22
C LEU A 69 2.92 -7.66 0.42
N GLU A 70 3.77 -7.05 -0.40
CA GLU A 70 5.23 -7.23 -0.36
C GLU A 70 5.82 -6.56 0.89
N ALA A 71 5.33 -5.39 1.30
CA ALA A 71 5.69 -4.77 2.57
C ALA A 71 5.37 -5.67 3.77
N VAL A 72 4.15 -6.23 3.82
CA VAL A 72 3.73 -7.14 4.90
C VAL A 72 4.53 -8.45 4.86
N ALA A 73 4.91 -8.93 3.67
CA ALA A 73 5.79 -10.09 3.55
C ALA A 73 7.17 -9.80 4.14
N TRP A 74 7.75 -8.63 3.84
CA TRP A 74 9.01 -8.21 4.44
C TRP A 74 8.92 -8.08 5.96
N ILE A 75 7.84 -7.48 6.49
CA ILE A 75 7.62 -7.35 7.94
C ILE A 75 7.55 -8.74 8.60
N ALA A 76 6.84 -9.69 8.00
CA ALA A 76 6.74 -11.05 8.54
C ALA A 76 8.09 -11.76 8.65
N SER A 77 9.05 -11.45 7.77
CA SER A 77 10.39 -12.05 7.78
C SER A 77 11.39 -11.30 8.66
N ASN A 78 11.20 -10.00 8.91
CA ASN A 78 12.24 -9.14 9.50
C ASN A 78 11.82 -8.41 10.79
N ALA A 79 10.51 -8.27 11.05
CA ALA A 79 9.98 -7.42 12.11
C ALA A 79 8.65 -7.94 12.69
N ALA A 80 8.45 -9.26 12.71
CA ALA A 80 7.18 -9.88 13.09
C ALA A 80 6.73 -9.58 14.54
N GLU A 81 7.68 -9.33 15.45
CA GLU A 81 7.45 -9.20 16.89
C GLU A 81 7.38 -7.75 17.39
N GLN A 82 7.34 -6.76 16.49
CA GLN A 82 7.30 -5.34 16.87
C GLN A 82 6.17 -4.58 16.17
N PRO A 83 5.67 -3.48 16.77
CA PRO A 83 4.72 -2.59 16.12
C PRO A 83 5.29 -1.98 14.83
N VAL A 84 4.48 -1.98 13.77
CA VAL A 84 4.83 -1.39 12.47
C VAL A 84 3.65 -0.60 11.92
N VAL A 85 3.92 0.60 11.39
CA VAL A 85 2.93 1.36 10.63
C VAL A 85 3.26 1.28 9.15
N VAL A 86 2.35 0.73 8.36
CA VAL A 86 2.42 0.75 6.90
C VAL A 86 1.56 1.89 6.38
N TRP A 87 2.16 2.77 5.60
CA TRP A 87 1.56 3.94 4.98
C TRP A 87 1.32 3.69 3.50
N SER A 88 0.15 4.10 3.02
CA SER A 88 -0.18 4.13 1.60
C SER A 88 -1.03 5.35 1.32
N ASP A 89 -0.86 5.96 0.15
CA ASP A 89 -1.73 7.02 -0.33
C ASP A 89 -3.00 6.49 -1.02
N SER A 90 -3.02 5.20 -1.36
CA SER A 90 -4.21 4.51 -1.86
C SER A 90 -5.24 4.30 -0.76
N LEU A 91 -6.25 5.17 -0.74
CA LEU A 91 -7.42 5.00 0.10
C LEU A 91 -8.13 3.66 -0.16
N TYR A 92 -8.05 3.13 -1.39
CA TYR A 92 -8.61 1.83 -1.72
C TYR A 92 -7.84 0.70 -1.02
N ALA A 93 -6.50 0.71 -1.07
CA ALA A 93 -5.67 -0.27 -0.37
C ALA A 93 -5.88 -0.20 1.15
N VAL A 94 -5.86 1.01 1.72
CA VAL A 94 -6.05 1.25 3.17
C VAL A 94 -7.42 0.76 3.64
N ARG A 95 -8.52 1.17 2.96
CA ARG A 95 -9.87 0.72 3.32
C ARG A 95 -10.06 -0.78 3.08
N GLY A 96 -9.45 -1.31 2.02
CA GLY A 96 -9.49 -2.73 1.75
C GLY A 96 -8.81 -3.54 2.84
N CYS A 97 -7.72 -3.02 3.40
CA CYS A 97 -7.05 -3.62 4.54
C CYS A 97 -7.88 -3.55 5.83
N ASN A 98 -8.39 -2.37 6.14
CA ASN A 98 -8.98 -2.12 7.46
C ASN A 98 -10.44 -2.55 7.55
N ALA A 99 -11.15 -2.71 6.43
CA ALA A 99 -12.57 -3.05 6.42
C ALA A 99 -12.95 -4.09 5.36
N PHE A 100 -12.63 -3.87 4.09
CA PHE A 100 -13.27 -4.65 3.03
C PHE A 100 -12.87 -6.13 3.04
N ARG A 101 -11.61 -6.46 3.32
CA ARG A 101 -11.15 -7.85 3.41
C ARG A 101 -11.94 -8.66 4.43
N GLN A 102 -12.23 -8.09 5.61
CA GLN A 102 -13.00 -8.77 6.66
C GLN A 102 -14.42 -9.07 6.19
N ILE A 103 -15.08 -8.09 5.55
CA ILE A 103 -16.42 -8.24 4.97
C ILE A 103 -16.43 -9.29 3.86
N TRP A 104 -15.46 -9.21 2.93
CA TRP A 104 -15.35 -10.15 1.82
C TRP A 104 -15.07 -11.57 2.29
N LYS A 105 -14.17 -11.75 3.25
CA LYS A 105 -13.87 -13.05 3.87
C LYS A 105 -15.11 -13.67 4.50
N GLY A 106 -15.88 -12.89 5.27
CA GLY A 106 -17.15 -13.32 5.85
C GLY A 106 -18.20 -13.71 4.80
N ASN A 107 -18.13 -13.13 3.60
CA ASN A 107 -19.01 -13.41 2.47
C ASN A 107 -18.38 -14.37 1.42
N GLY A 108 -17.41 -15.20 1.82
CA GLY A 108 -16.79 -16.20 0.93
C GLY A 108 -16.06 -15.60 -0.28
N TRP A 109 -15.40 -14.46 -0.08
CA TRP A 109 -14.68 -13.68 -1.10
C TRP A 109 -15.54 -13.24 -2.28
N LYS A 110 -16.75 -12.76 -1.97
CA LYS A 110 -17.69 -12.16 -2.94
C LYS A 110 -18.03 -10.73 -2.55
N LYS A 111 -18.16 -9.86 -3.55
CA LYS A 111 -18.60 -8.48 -3.35
C LYS A 111 -20.03 -8.47 -2.79
N ILE A 112 -20.31 -7.57 -1.86
CA ILE A 112 -21.69 -7.29 -1.43
C ILE A 112 -22.22 -6.21 -2.36
N ASP A 113 -23.36 -6.49 -2.99
CA ASP A 113 -24.10 -5.53 -3.80
C ASP A 113 -25.49 -5.38 -3.17
N ALA A 114 -25.95 -4.14 -3.03
CA ALA A 114 -27.26 -3.85 -2.46
C ALA A 114 -28.40 -4.31 -3.38
N ASN A 115 -28.13 -4.44 -4.68
CA ASN A 115 -29.08 -5.01 -5.62
C ASN A 115 -28.94 -6.54 -5.65
N PRO A 116 -29.94 -7.29 -5.13
CA PRO A 116 -29.87 -8.75 -5.08
C PRO A 116 -29.85 -9.41 -6.46
N ASN A 117 -30.20 -8.68 -7.53
CA ASN A 117 -30.19 -9.18 -8.91
C ASN A 117 -28.81 -9.16 -9.57
N VAL A 118 -27.80 -8.56 -8.93
CA VAL A 118 -26.43 -8.55 -9.46
C VAL A 118 -25.83 -9.95 -9.29
N ARG A 119 -25.85 -10.72 -10.38
CA ARG A 119 -25.31 -12.08 -10.42
C ARG A 119 -23.78 -12.10 -10.31
N ARG A 120 -23.09 -11.08 -10.80
CA ARG A 120 -21.62 -10.99 -10.80
C ARG A 120 -21.11 -10.22 -9.59
N ARG A 121 -20.80 -10.95 -8.52
CA ARG A 121 -20.24 -10.42 -7.26
C ARG A 121 -18.73 -10.63 -7.16
N THR A 122 -18.01 -10.32 -8.23
CA THR A 122 -16.55 -10.51 -8.32
C THR A 122 -15.81 -9.38 -7.59
N ILE A 123 -14.78 -9.74 -6.83
CA ILE A 123 -13.82 -8.79 -6.24
C ILE A 123 -12.63 -8.68 -7.19
N ALA A 124 -12.28 -7.46 -7.57
CA ALA A 124 -11.07 -7.24 -8.37
C ALA A 124 -9.84 -7.68 -7.58
N HIS A 125 -8.93 -8.41 -8.23
CA HIS A 125 -7.69 -8.90 -7.63
C HIS A 125 -7.90 -9.71 -6.33
N ALA A 126 -8.95 -10.54 -6.28
CA ALA A 126 -9.32 -11.32 -5.11
C ALA A 126 -8.18 -12.18 -4.54
N GLU A 127 -7.30 -12.71 -5.39
CA GLU A 127 -6.15 -13.52 -4.95
C GLU A 127 -5.10 -12.68 -4.20
N LEU A 128 -4.84 -11.44 -4.63
CA LEU A 128 -3.97 -10.52 -3.88
C LEU A 128 -4.59 -10.21 -2.52
N TRP A 129 -5.89 -9.95 -2.47
CA TRP A 129 -6.59 -9.68 -1.21
C TRP A 129 -6.58 -10.87 -0.26
N LYS A 130 -6.74 -12.10 -0.77
CA LYS A 130 -6.65 -13.34 0.04
C LYS A 130 -5.25 -13.52 0.62
N ALA A 131 -4.21 -13.35 -0.20
CA ALA A 131 -2.83 -13.44 0.25
C ALA A 131 -2.51 -12.38 1.32
N LEU A 132 -2.98 -11.16 1.12
CA LEU A 132 -2.79 -10.07 2.06
C LEU A 132 -3.57 -10.30 3.37
N ASP A 133 -4.79 -10.83 3.29
CA ASP A 133 -5.58 -11.20 4.46
C ASP A 133 -4.89 -12.23 5.33
N LEU A 134 -4.32 -13.27 4.71
CA LEU A 134 -3.62 -14.34 5.42
C LEU A 134 -2.48 -13.77 6.26
N LYS A 135 -1.64 -12.92 5.65
CA LYS A 135 -0.48 -12.34 6.35
C LYS A 135 -0.88 -11.34 7.43
N LEU A 136 -1.84 -10.45 7.16
CA LEU A 136 -2.28 -9.47 8.14
C LEU A 136 -3.06 -10.12 9.31
N SER A 137 -3.77 -11.22 9.06
CA SER A 137 -4.44 -11.98 10.13
C SER A 137 -3.44 -12.67 11.06
N GLN A 138 -2.19 -12.87 10.64
CA GLN A 138 -1.13 -13.52 11.43
C GLN A 138 -0.33 -12.51 12.26
N ASN A 139 -0.44 -11.20 12.00
CA ASN A 139 0.33 -10.19 12.69
C ASN A 139 -0.54 -8.97 13.07
N ALA A 140 -1.02 -8.98 14.31
CA ALA A 140 -1.84 -7.90 14.87
C ALA A 140 -1.05 -6.61 15.21
N LEU A 141 0.29 -6.64 15.12
CA LEU A 141 1.16 -5.49 15.39
C LEU A 141 1.31 -4.57 14.16
N ILE A 142 0.80 -4.99 13.00
CA ILE A 142 0.79 -4.20 11.77
C ILE A 142 -0.44 -3.29 11.74
N ARG A 143 -0.21 -1.99 11.63
CA ARG A 143 -1.26 -0.97 11.38
C ARG A 143 -1.13 -0.44 9.98
N ILE A 144 -2.24 -0.36 9.24
CA ILE A 144 -2.29 0.22 7.90
C ILE A 144 -2.95 1.60 7.99
N ASP A 145 -2.21 2.65 7.64
CA ASP A 145 -2.65 4.03 7.70
C ASP A 145 -2.60 4.71 6.32
N TRP A 146 -3.44 5.73 6.17
CA TRP A 146 -3.42 6.58 4.99
C TRP A 146 -2.44 7.74 5.19
N CYS A 147 -1.62 7.99 4.18
CA CYS A 147 -0.85 9.22 4.06
C CYS A 147 -1.26 9.97 2.79
N LYS A 148 -0.97 11.27 2.72
CA LYS A 148 -1.31 12.06 1.55
C LYS A 148 -0.22 11.90 0.49
N GLY A 149 -0.58 11.41 -0.70
CA GLY A 149 0.32 11.33 -1.84
C GLY A 149 0.78 12.71 -2.33
N HIS A 150 2.01 12.78 -2.85
CA HIS A 150 2.63 13.96 -3.46
C HIS A 150 2.53 15.26 -2.62
N PHE A 151 2.77 15.14 -1.31
CA PHE A 151 2.66 16.27 -0.38
C PHE A 151 3.93 16.50 0.45
N GLY A 152 5.12 16.10 -0.05
CA GLY A 152 6.37 16.30 0.68
C GLY A 152 6.60 15.28 1.80
N ILE A 153 5.98 14.10 1.73
CA ILE A 153 6.28 13.01 2.66
C ILE A 153 7.39 12.18 2.05
N ASP A 154 8.62 12.37 2.53
CA ASP A 154 9.83 11.74 1.99
C ASP A 154 9.66 10.23 1.75
N GLY A 155 9.05 9.51 2.69
CA GLY A 155 8.82 8.07 2.57
C GLY A 155 7.86 7.69 1.43
N ASN A 156 6.81 8.48 1.19
CA ASN A 156 5.88 8.24 0.08
C ASN A 156 6.55 8.58 -1.25
N GLU A 157 7.20 9.74 -1.35
CA GLU A 157 7.91 10.13 -2.58
C GLU A 157 9.01 9.14 -2.95
N ARG A 158 9.66 8.56 -1.93
CA ARG A 158 10.62 7.48 -2.11
C ARG A 158 9.97 6.19 -2.62
N ALA A 159 8.80 5.82 -2.09
CA ALA A 159 8.03 4.67 -2.58
C ALA A 159 7.57 4.88 -4.04
N ASP A 160 7.05 6.07 -4.38
CA ASP A 160 6.64 6.43 -5.75
C ASP A 160 7.79 6.29 -6.74
N ALA A 161 8.98 6.82 -6.39
CA ALA A 161 10.17 6.73 -7.22
C ALA A 161 10.63 5.28 -7.44
N LEU A 162 10.53 4.45 -6.40
CA LEU A 162 10.87 3.03 -6.48
C LEU A 162 9.83 2.23 -7.28
N ALA A 163 8.54 2.57 -7.17
CA ALA A 163 7.49 1.94 -7.96
C ALA A 163 7.71 2.24 -9.45
N ASP A 164 8.05 3.49 -9.79
CA ASP A 164 8.40 3.86 -11.15
C ASP A 164 9.67 3.15 -11.66
N GLN A 165 10.69 2.98 -10.81
CA GLN A 165 11.87 2.18 -11.12
C GLN A 165 11.47 0.72 -11.42
N GLY A 166 10.64 0.11 -10.57
CA GLY A 166 10.14 -1.25 -10.73
C GLY A 166 9.41 -1.43 -12.06
N ARG A 167 8.51 -0.49 -12.40
CA ARG A 167 7.79 -0.45 -13.68
C ARG A 167 8.73 -0.44 -14.89
N ARG A 168 9.78 0.37 -14.86
CA ARG A 168 10.75 0.51 -15.98
C ARG A 168 11.55 -0.77 -16.24
N THR A 169 11.65 -1.69 -15.28
CA THR A 169 12.31 -2.99 -15.50
C THR A 169 11.61 -3.83 -16.57
N ILE A 170 10.29 -3.66 -16.77
CA ILE A 170 9.52 -4.32 -17.82
C ILE A 170 9.90 -3.80 -19.22
N GLN A 171 10.06 -2.49 -19.36
CA GLN A 171 10.43 -1.87 -20.63
C GLN A 171 11.84 -2.28 -21.09
N TRP A 172 12.76 -2.53 -20.16
CA TRP A 172 14.10 -3.02 -20.49
C TRP A 172 14.08 -4.44 -21.06
N GLN A 173 13.19 -5.30 -20.58
CA GLN A 173 13.03 -6.66 -21.11
C GLN A 173 12.43 -6.66 -22.53
N GLY A 174 11.59 -5.67 -22.87
CA GLY A 174 10.99 -5.54 -24.20
C GLY A 174 11.88 -4.95 -25.30
N ARG A 175 13.08 -4.44 -24.98
CA ARG A 175 14.03 -3.84 -25.95
C ARG A 175 15.20 -4.74 -26.36
N ARG A 176 15.24 -5.99 -25.88
CA ARG A 176 16.19 -7.00 -26.36
C ARG A 176 15.59 -7.72 -27.58
N THR A 177 15.73 -7.12 -28.75
CA THR A 177 15.67 -7.79 -30.05
C THR A 177 17.06 -7.84 -30.64
#